data_AF-A0A260AY63-F1
#
_entry.id   AF-A0A260AY63-F1
#
_cell.length_a   1.000
_cell.length_b   1.000
_cell.length_c   1.000
_cell.angle_alpha   90.00
_cell.angle_beta   90.00
_cell.angle_gamma   90.00
#
_symmetry.space_group_name_H-M   'P 1'
#
loop_
_entity.id
_entity.type
_entity.pdbx_description
1 polymer ?
#
loop_
_entity_poly.entity_id
_entity_poly.type
_entity_poly.pdbx_seq_one_letter_code
_entity_poly.pdbx_strand_id
1 'polypeptide(L)'
;MGTTPMRIVRARSRLGRWGSGCRTGRALVATGTLATVSVLVVGCGVFSGDSTTDADTPSAVTFTGQFESPDKLCLDGSDTDTVRLATCNGTPAQQVVAEADGTVRSQSQCLVPKNSETAAGVPVVLGSCDDSAVASWTAGESGAIALTGTGLCLADDARQTSRRVAVLAECDGSSVQTWTPVAAAEPTADNPGGIAAPTGDLPGWKQIFVDEFTAPSATGSWSNQCDPSKVVYTGAEGQRWRTYPSCYPDTYDKRPYRPDAVLSTVDGALQYHLGQVDGVPAGASISPLIGADQYQTYGRYSARLKVDSPDLSEYYAAWLLWPQSENWPYDGEFDFPEGALSGNVGGFHHFSGEGSCADGCKTPALDIGAQFTDWHTYTMEWSPGRIRYLLDDTVVLDSTDFVPSTPMRWELQTETKGDGNSEGNLILDWVSVYSWNG
;
A
#
# COMPACT_ATOMS: atom_id res chain seq x y z
N MET A 1 55.09 6.05 2.30
CA MET A 1 55.69 5.17 1.27
C MET A 1 54.56 4.65 0.40
N GLY A 2 54.62 4.87 -0.92
CA GLY A 2 53.84 4.14 -1.93
C GLY A 2 52.45 4.67 -2.28
N THR A 3 52.36 5.84 -2.92
CA THR A 3 51.20 6.23 -3.73
C THR A 3 51.31 5.61 -5.13
N THR A 4 50.28 4.89 -5.59
CA THR A 4 50.15 4.47 -7.00
C THR A 4 48.81 4.97 -7.53
N PRO A 5 48.76 5.81 -8.58
CA PRO A 5 47.50 6.29 -9.15
C PRO A 5 46.96 5.29 -10.16
N MET A 6 45.67 4.94 -10.05
CA MET A 6 44.98 4.09 -11.02
C MET A 6 44.62 4.91 -12.26
N ARG A 7 44.99 4.38 -13.42
CA ARG A 7 44.99 5.04 -14.73
C ARG A 7 43.67 4.74 -15.45
N ILE A 8 42.87 5.75 -15.74
CA ILE A 8 41.65 5.64 -16.57
C ILE A 8 42.07 5.33 -18.01
N VAL A 9 41.68 4.16 -18.52
CA VAL A 9 41.83 3.80 -19.93
C VAL A 9 40.53 4.14 -20.66
N ARG A 10 40.56 5.19 -21.50
CA ARG A 10 39.47 5.50 -22.44
C ARG A 10 39.42 4.44 -23.55
N ALA A 11 38.39 3.60 -23.56
CA ALA A 11 38.06 2.78 -24.72
C ALA A 11 37.35 3.64 -25.78
N ARG A 12 37.89 3.66 -27.01
CA ARG A 12 37.28 4.29 -28.18
C ARG A 12 36.13 3.43 -28.68
N SER A 13 34.90 3.96 -28.70
CA SER A 13 33.77 3.34 -29.38
C SER A 13 33.92 3.49 -30.91
N ARG A 14 33.71 2.38 -31.62
CA ARG A 14 33.61 2.35 -33.09
C ARG A 14 32.18 2.72 -33.48
N LEU A 15 32.03 3.69 -34.39
CA LEU A 15 30.74 4.04 -35.00
C LEU A 15 30.21 2.88 -35.86
N GLY A 16 29.10 2.29 -35.42
CA GLY A 16 28.25 1.42 -36.23
C GLY A 16 27.19 2.26 -36.96
N ARG A 17 27.23 2.20 -38.29
CA ARG A 17 26.39 2.95 -39.23
C ARG A 17 25.06 2.20 -39.42
N TRP A 18 23.95 2.76 -38.95
CA TRP A 18 22.60 2.35 -39.35
C TRP A 18 21.94 3.49 -40.12
N GLY A 19 21.61 3.24 -41.38
CA GLY A 19 20.99 4.20 -42.28
C GLY A 19 19.48 4.26 -42.04
N SER A 20 18.98 5.43 -41.68
CA SER A 20 17.57 5.80 -41.72
C SER A 20 17.30 6.62 -42.98
N GLY A 21 16.59 6.03 -43.93
CA GLY A 21 16.06 6.73 -45.09
C GLY A 21 14.68 7.30 -44.76
N CYS A 22 14.60 8.58 -44.40
CA CYS A 22 13.34 9.31 -44.34
C CYS A 22 13.31 10.33 -45.49
N ARG A 23 12.40 10.12 -46.45
CA ARG A 23 12.22 11.00 -47.62
C ARG A 23 11.51 12.28 -47.19
N THR A 24 12.10 13.39 -47.62
CA THR A 24 11.60 14.76 -47.50
C THR A 24 10.38 14.99 -48.41
N GLY A 25 9.32 15.56 -47.83
CA GLY A 25 8.18 16.15 -48.53
C GLY A 25 8.10 17.65 -48.21
N ARG A 26 7.98 18.46 -49.25
CA ARG A 26 8.28 19.90 -49.32
C ARG A 26 7.33 20.81 -48.53
N ALA A 27 7.92 21.86 -47.97
CA ALA A 27 7.23 23.10 -47.58
C ALA A 27 6.75 23.88 -48.81
N LEU A 28 5.52 24.39 -48.74
CA LEU A 28 4.98 25.42 -49.62
C LEU A 28 4.55 26.60 -48.74
N VAL A 29 5.25 27.71 -48.90
CA VAL A 29 4.87 29.02 -48.35
C VAL A 29 3.84 29.62 -49.31
N ALA A 30 2.67 29.98 -48.80
CA ALA A 30 1.76 30.88 -49.48
C ALA A 30 1.18 31.88 -48.47
N THR A 31 1.52 33.13 -48.71
CA THR A 31 1.01 34.36 -48.10
C THR A 31 -0.47 34.57 -48.39
N GLY A 32 -1.25 35.08 -47.43
CA GLY A 32 -2.45 35.86 -47.75
C GLY A 32 -3.70 35.60 -46.89
N THR A 33 -3.95 36.56 -46.00
CA THR A 33 -5.25 37.17 -45.64
C THR A 33 -6.40 36.32 -45.07
N LEU A 34 -6.83 36.72 -43.87
CA LEU A 34 -8.03 36.29 -43.15
C LEU A 34 -9.32 36.44 -43.99
N ALA A 35 -10.10 35.36 -44.08
CA ALA A 35 -11.55 35.40 -44.22
C ALA A 35 -12.15 34.13 -43.60
N THR A 36 -12.89 34.28 -42.52
CA THR A 36 -13.73 33.23 -41.93
C THR A 36 -14.87 32.89 -42.89
N VAL A 37 -14.90 31.66 -43.38
CA VAL A 37 -16.04 31.09 -44.12
C VAL A 37 -16.47 29.82 -43.40
N SER A 38 -17.63 29.86 -42.76
CA SER A 38 -18.31 28.67 -42.25
C SER A 38 -18.88 27.88 -43.42
N VAL A 39 -18.40 26.64 -43.62
CA VAL A 39 -18.97 25.71 -44.60
C VAL A 39 -19.62 24.56 -43.85
N LEU A 40 -20.92 24.42 -44.06
CA LEU A 40 -21.76 23.30 -43.67
C LEU A 40 -21.45 22.12 -44.61
N VAL A 41 -20.96 21.00 -44.09
CA VAL A 41 -20.81 19.75 -44.87
C VAL A 41 -21.88 18.76 -44.41
N VAL A 42 -22.85 18.53 -45.28
CA VAL A 42 -23.78 17.40 -45.20
C VAL A 42 -23.04 16.17 -45.73
N GLY A 43 -22.84 15.18 -44.86
CA GLY A 43 -22.33 13.86 -45.22
C GLY A 43 -23.34 12.79 -44.84
N CYS A 44 -23.86 12.06 -45.84
CA CYS A 44 -24.67 10.86 -45.66
C CYS A 44 -23.93 9.79 -44.84
N GLY A 45 -24.51 9.39 -43.72
CA GLY A 45 -24.13 8.21 -42.95
C GLY A 45 -25.34 7.28 -42.84
N VAL A 46 -25.12 6.02 -43.19
CA VAL A 46 -26.10 4.93 -43.30
C VAL A 46 -26.62 4.55 -41.90
N PHE A 47 -27.93 4.41 -41.75
CA PHE A 47 -28.53 3.82 -40.55
C PHE A 47 -28.22 2.33 -40.48
N SER A 48 -27.42 1.93 -39.50
CA SER A 48 -27.49 0.61 -38.88
C SER A 48 -27.58 0.86 -37.38
N GLY A 49 -28.77 0.64 -36.82
CA GLY A 49 -28.90 0.52 -35.39
C GLY A 49 -28.20 -0.75 -34.95
N ASP A 50 -27.25 -0.62 -34.04
CA ASP A 50 -26.98 -1.68 -33.08
C ASP A 50 -26.77 -1.02 -31.72
N SER A 51 -27.81 -1.15 -30.90
CA SER A 51 -27.77 -0.87 -29.48
C SER A 51 -27.06 -2.05 -28.82
N THR A 52 -25.73 -2.05 -28.82
CA THR A 52 -24.98 -2.84 -27.85
C THR A 52 -24.85 -2.01 -26.61
N THR A 53 -25.72 -2.29 -25.64
CA THR A 53 -25.44 -2.04 -24.23
C THR A 53 -24.03 -2.53 -23.93
N ASP A 54 -23.10 -1.62 -23.64
CA ASP A 54 -21.95 -2.00 -22.82
C ASP A 54 -22.57 -2.59 -21.55
N ALA A 55 -22.36 -3.89 -21.36
CA ALA A 55 -22.69 -4.53 -20.11
C ALA A 55 -21.84 -3.82 -19.06
N ASP A 56 -22.51 -3.09 -18.16
CA ASP A 56 -21.99 -2.74 -16.86
C ASP A 56 -21.28 -3.97 -16.32
N THR A 57 -19.95 -3.97 -16.37
CA THR A 57 -19.18 -4.98 -15.67
C THR A 57 -19.31 -4.54 -14.22
N PRO A 58 -19.99 -5.31 -13.33
CA PRO A 58 -20.11 -4.91 -11.95
C PRO A 58 -18.69 -4.73 -11.42
N SER A 59 -18.37 -3.52 -10.98
CA SER A 59 -17.13 -3.28 -10.25
C SER A 59 -17.18 -4.19 -9.03
N ALA A 60 -16.28 -5.16 -8.95
CA ALA A 60 -16.21 -6.07 -7.82
C ALA A 60 -15.93 -5.22 -6.58
N VAL A 61 -16.85 -5.25 -5.62
CA VAL A 61 -16.66 -4.64 -4.30
C VAL A 61 -15.53 -5.40 -3.62
N THR A 62 -14.36 -4.78 -3.52
CA THR A 62 -13.23 -5.27 -2.74
C THR A 62 -13.44 -4.82 -1.30
N PHE A 63 -13.88 -5.74 -0.45
CA PHE A 63 -13.96 -5.49 0.98
C PHE A 63 -12.91 -6.29 1.72
N THR A 64 -12.27 -5.64 2.70
CA THR A 64 -11.34 -6.25 3.64
C THR A 64 -11.75 -5.84 5.03
N GLY A 65 -11.81 -6.80 5.95
CA GLY A 65 -12.09 -6.52 7.36
C GLY A 65 -13.01 -7.56 7.99
N GLN A 66 -13.62 -7.18 9.12
CA GLN A 66 -14.59 -8.04 9.79
C GLN A 66 -16.00 -7.81 9.26
N PHE A 67 -16.80 -8.87 9.20
CA PHE A 67 -18.19 -8.82 8.74
C PHE A 67 -19.10 -9.34 9.83
N GLU A 68 -20.03 -8.50 10.27
CA GLU A 68 -21.01 -8.83 11.29
C GLU A 68 -22.37 -9.21 10.69
N SER A 69 -23.01 -10.21 11.30
CA SER A 69 -24.45 -10.47 11.12
C SER A 69 -25.29 -9.43 11.89
N PRO A 70 -26.62 -9.35 11.68
CA PRO A 70 -27.47 -8.37 12.39
C PRO A 70 -27.43 -8.50 13.92
N ASP A 71 -27.07 -9.68 14.41
CA ASP A 71 -26.91 -9.98 15.83
C ASP A 71 -25.51 -9.62 16.37
N LYS A 72 -24.69 -8.88 15.61
CA LYS A 72 -23.36 -8.39 16.03
C LYS A 72 -22.34 -9.50 16.30
N LEU A 73 -22.41 -10.60 15.55
CA LEU A 73 -21.38 -11.64 15.54
C LEU A 73 -20.61 -11.60 14.22
N CYS A 74 -19.29 -11.72 14.32
CA CYS A 74 -18.38 -11.73 13.20
C CYS A 74 -18.21 -13.13 12.60
N LEU A 75 -18.07 -13.22 11.28
CA LEU A 75 -17.52 -14.40 10.62
C LEU A 75 -16.15 -14.73 11.23
N ASP A 76 -15.95 -16.00 11.59
CA ASP A 76 -14.77 -16.47 12.30
C ASP A 76 -14.33 -17.84 11.75
N GLY A 77 -13.15 -17.86 11.12
CA GLY A 77 -12.52 -19.04 10.54
C GLY A 77 -11.57 -19.78 11.47
N SER A 78 -11.61 -19.57 12.79
CA SER A 78 -10.67 -20.21 13.74
C SER A 78 -10.96 -21.69 14.00
N ASP A 79 -12.07 -22.21 13.48
CA ASP A 79 -12.47 -23.59 13.64
C ASP A 79 -12.14 -24.43 12.41
N THR A 80 -11.72 -25.68 12.62
CA THR A 80 -11.24 -26.55 11.55
C THR A 80 -12.37 -27.14 10.70
N ASP A 81 -13.61 -27.17 11.21
CA ASP A 81 -14.70 -27.91 10.56
C ASP A 81 -15.79 -27.05 9.91
N THR A 82 -15.87 -25.75 10.27
CA THR A 82 -16.88 -24.77 9.82
C THR A 82 -16.41 -23.34 10.08
N VAL A 83 -16.76 -22.38 9.22
CA VAL A 83 -16.74 -20.96 9.56
C VAL A 83 -17.87 -20.69 10.56
N ARG A 84 -17.51 -20.25 11.76
CA ARG A 84 -18.45 -19.96 12.85
C ARG A 84 -18.80 -18.48 12.88
N LEU A 85 -19.78 -18.13 13.69
CA LEU A 85 -20.02 -16.74 14.09
C LEU A 85 -19.66 -16.57 15.56
N ALA A 86 -18.84 -15.58 15.86
CA ALA A 86 -18.34 -15.31 17.22
C ALA A 86 -18.36 -13.82 17.54
N THR A 87 -18.23 -13.47 18.82
CA THR A 87 -18.08 -12.07 19.23
C THR A 87 -16.90 -11.44 18.50
N CYS A 88 -17.13 -10.28 17.88
CA CYS A 88 -16.11 -9.54 17.16
C CYS A 88 -14.97 -9.14 18.10
N ASN A 89 -13.73 -9.52 17.76
CA ASN A 89 -12.54 -9.35 18.60
C ASN A 89 -11.28 -8.98 17.80
N GLY A 90 -11.41 -8.66 16.51
CA GLY A 90 -10.31 -8.24 15.63
C GLY A 90 -9.31 -9.32 15.22
N THR A 91 -9.44 -10.56 15.71
CA THR A 91 -8.44 -11.61 15.44
C THR A 91 -8.29 -11.91 13.94
N PRO A 92 -7.11 -12.41 13.49
CA PRO A 92 -6.89 -12.78 12.09
C PRO A 92 -7.93 -13.77 11.54
N ALA A 93 -8.48 -14.62 12.39
CA ALA A 93 -9.56 -15.54 12.04
C ALA A 93 -10.89 -14.85 11.69
N GLN A 94 -11.07 -13.60 12.10
CA GLN A 94 -12.25 -12.78 11.80
C GLN A 94 -12.01 -11.76 10.68
N GLN A 95 -10.85 -11.82 10.03
CA GLN A 95 -10.54 -10.98 8.88
C GLN A 95 -10.87 -11.75 7.61
N VAL A 96 -11.74 -11.17 6.78
CA VAL A 96 -12.06 -11.69 5.45
C VAL A 96 -11.67 -10.67 4.39
N VAL A 97 -11.18 -11.17 3.25
CA VAL A 97 -10.73 -10.38 2.11
C VAL A 97 -11.47 -10.88 0.87
N ALA A 98 -12.20 -9.99 0.21
CA ALA A 98 -12.73 -10.25 -1.13
C ALA A 98 -11.65 -9.90 -2.17
N GLU A 99 -11.18 -10.91 -2.88
CA GLU A 99 -10.13 -10.82 -3.89
C GLU A 99 -10.71 -10.51 -5.26
N ALA A 100 -9.89 -9.92 -6.14
CA ALA A 100 -10.31 -9.57 -7.50
C ALA A 100 -10.66 -10.79 -8.38
N ASP A 101 -10.23 -11.99 -7.99
CA ASP A 101 -10.60 -13.26 -8.61
C ASP A 101 -12.00 -13.76 -8.21
N GLY A 102 -12.72 -12.98 -7.38
CA GLY A 102 -14.03 -13.28 -6.84
C GLY A 102 -14.00 -14.18 -5.61
N THR A 103 -12.83 -14.60 -5.13
CA THR A 103 -12.74 -15.41 -3.92
C THR A 103 -12.88 -14.56 -2.66
N VAL A 104 -13.52 -15.12 -1.63
CA VAL A 104 -13.49 -14.53 -0.28
C VAL A 104 -12.58 -15.38 0.57
N ARG A 105 -11.52 -14.77 1.10
CA ARG A 105 -10.44 -15.45 1.79
C ARG A 105 -10.42 -15.08 3.26
N SER A 106 -10.17 -16.07 4.10
CA SER A 106 -9.79 -15.90 5.50
C SER A 106 -8.61 -16.83 5.75
N GLN A 107 -7.59 -16.32 6.44
CA GLN A 107 -6.40 -17.10 6.77
C GLN A 107 -5.71 -17.76 5.55
N SER A 108 -5.65 -17.06 4.41
CA SER A 108 -5.15 -17.57 3.11
C SER A 108 -5.90 -18.77 2.52
N GLN A 109 -7.06 -19.11 3.08
CA GLN A 109 -7.96 -20.15 2.56
C GLN A 109 -9.26 -19.51 2.10
N CYS A 110 -9.93 -20.15 1.15
CA CYS A 110 -11.17 -19.65 0.59
C CYS A 110 -12.37 -20.11 1.42
N LEU A 111 -13.35 -19.22 1.59
CA LEU A 111 -14.69 -19.58 2.04
C LEU A 111 -15.33 -20.42 0.94
N VAL A 112 -15.54 -21.70 1.23
CA VAL A 112 -16.14 -22.65 0.29
C VAL A 112 -17.26 -23.45 0.96
N PRO A 113 -18.29 -23.86 0.22
CA PRO A 113 -19.26 -24.85 0.69
C PRO A 113 -18.56 -26.15 1.08
N LYS A 114 -18.94 -26.72 2.22
CA LYS A 114 -18.40 -28.01 2.67
C LYS A 114 -18.59 -29.06 1.59
N ASN A 115 -17.53 -29.79 1.27
CA ASN A 115 -17.48 -30.80 0.20
C ASN A 115 -17.88 -30.29 -1.21
N SER A 116 -17.80 -28.98 -1.45
CA SER A 116 -18.25 -28.35 -2.71
C SER A 116 -19.74 -28.57 -3.02
N GLU A 117 -20.57 -28.84 -1.99
CA GLU A 117 -22.01 -29.04 -2.14
C GLU A 117 -22.76 -27.70 -2.22
N THR A 118 -23.53 -27.48 -3.29
CA THR A 118 -24.29 -26.24 -3.53
C THR A 118 -25.78 -26.41 -3.20
N ALA A 119 -26.08 -26.70 -1.94
CA ALA A 119 -27.45 -26.84 -1.43
C ALA A 119 -27.69 -25.97 -0.19
N ALA A 120 -28.93 -25.52 0.00
CA ALA A 120 -29.31 -24.79 1.21
C ALA A 120 -29.09 -25.63 2.48
N GLY A 121 -28.50 -25.01 3.50
CA GLY A 121 -28.11 -25.64 4.77
C GLY A 121 -26.69 -26.23 4.78
N VAL A 122 -25.98 -26.25 3.65
CA VAL A 122 -24.57 -26.68 3.63
C VAL A 122 -23.70 -25.67 4.40
N PRO A 123 -22.88 -26.12 5.37
CA PRO A 123 -21.93 -25.24 6.06
C PRO A 123 -20.86 -24.68 5.14
N VAL A 124 -20.43 -23.45 5.41
CA VAL A 124 -19.24 -22.87 4.78
C VAL A 124 -18.01 -23.21 5.62
N VAL A 125 -16.91 -23.55 4.97
CA VAL A 125 -15.63 -23.96 5.57
C VAL A 125 -14.48 -23.18 4.93
N LEU A 126 -13.29 -23.25 5.53
CA LEU A 126 -12.05 -22.81 4.90
C LEU A 126 -11.44 -23.95 4.08
N GLY A 127 -11.27 -23.74 2.79
CA GLY A 127 -10.79 -24.75 1.84
C GLY A 127 -9.79 -24.23 0.82
N SER A 128 -9.45 -25.06 -0.17
CA SER A 128 -8.59 -24.65 -1.28
C SER A 128 -9.29 -23.56 -2.12
N CYS A 129 -8.49 -22.62 -2.63
CA CYS A 129 -8.92 -21.56 -3.54
C CYS A 129 -8.91 -21.98 -5.02
N ASP A 130 -8.49 -23.21 -5.34
CA ASP A 130 -8.28 -23.66 -6.72
C ASP A 130 -9.59 -23.90 -7.49
N ASP A 131 -10.72 -24.06 -6.79
CA ASP A 131 -12.04 -24.30 -7.41
C ASP A 131 -12.87 -23.01 -7.44
N SER A 132 -12.65 -22.23 -8.50
CA SER A 132 -13.33 -20.95 -8.72
C SER A 132 -14.87 -21.04 -8.73
N ALA A 133 -15.47 -22.20 -9.03
CA ALA A 133 -16.92 -22.32 -9.11
C ALA A 133 -17.60 -22.31 -7.74
N VAL A 134 -16.93 -22.82 -6.71
CA VAL A 134 -17.46 -22.88 -5.33
C VAL A 134 -16.74 -21.94 -4.36
N ALA A 135 -15.68 -21.28 -4.83
CA ALA A 135 -14.98 -20.24 -4.07
C ALA A 135 -15.35 -18.82 -4.51
N SER A 136 -16.09 -18.63 -5.61
CA SER A 136 -16.44 -17.30 -6.14
C SER A 136 -17.73 -16.74 -5.51
N TRP A 137 -17.64 -15.55 -4.93
CA TRP A 137 -18.73 -14.83 -4.30
C TRP A 137 -18.89 -13.43 -4.91
N THR A 138 -20.09 -12.87 -4.79
CA THR A 138 -20.46 -11.52 -5.22
C THR A 138 -21.19 -10.81 -4.09
N ALA A 139 -20.81 -9.56 -3.78
CA ALA A 139 -21.53 -8.74 -2.82
C ALA A 139 -22.61 -7.92 -3.53
N GLY A 140 -23.83 -7.92 -2.98
CA GLY A 140 -24.93 -7.06 -3.39
C GLY A 140 -25.01 -5.79 -2.53
N GLU A 141 -25.62 -4.74 -3.06
CA GLU A 141 -25.78 -3.43 -2.40
C GLU A 141 -26.51 -3.49 -1.03
N SER A 142 -27.26 -4.57 -0.77
CA SER A 142 -27.97 -4.81 0.48
C SER A 142 -27.13 -5.53 1.55
N GLY A 143 -25.82 -5.71 1.35
CA GLY A 143 -24.95 -6.50 2.24
C GLY A 143 -25.09 -8.02 2.06
N ALA A 144 -25.77 -8.47 1.00
CA ALA A 144 -25.85 -9.88 0.67
C ALA A 144 -24.54 -10.37 0.04
N ILE A 145 -24.06 -11.55 0.44
CA ILE A 145 -22.88 -12.18 -0.14
C ILE A 145 -23.36 -13.45 -0.86
N ALA A 146 -23.43 -13.42 -2.18
CA ALA A 146 -24.00 -14.47 -3.02
C ALA A 146 -22.92 -15.35 -3.65
N LEU A 147 -23.09 -16.67 -3.60
CA LEU A 147 -22.24 -17.63 -4.29
C LEU A 147 -22.55 -17.57 -5.79
N THR A 148 -21.56 -17.18 -6.59
CA THR A 148 -21.71 -16.78 -7.99
C THR A 148 -22.41 -17.88 -8.81
N GLY A 149 -23.49 -17.51 -9.52
CA GLY A 149 -24.18 -18.41 -10.45
C GLY A 149 -25.06 -19.49 -9.81
N THR A 150 -25.23 -19.51 -8.48
CA THR A 150 -26.00 -20.56 -7.78
C THR A 150 -27.36 -20.10 -7.23
N GLY A 151 -27.55 -18.78 -7.05
CA GLY A 151 -28.72 -18.25 -6.35
C GLY A 151 -28.70 -18.50 -4.83
N LEU A 152 -27.58 -18.95 -4.29
CA LEU A 152 -27.37 -19.15 -2.85
C LEU A 152 -26.58 -17.99 -2.26
N CYS A 153 -26.92 -17.63 -1.03
CA CYS A 153 -26.31 -16.56 -0.25
C CYS A 153 -25.71 -17.12 1.05
N LEU A 154 -24.64 -16.47 1.51
CA LEU A 154 -24.06 -16.70 2.82
C LEU A 154 -25.06 -16.25 3.90
N ALA A 155 -25.39 -17.13 4.84
CA ALA A 155 -26.35 -16.86 5.90
C ALA A 155 -25.84 -17.28 7.28
N ASP A 156 -26.21 -16.52 8.31
CA ASP A 156 -26.12 -16.94 9.71
C ASP A 156 -27.17 -18.04 9.97
N ASP A 157 -26.75 -19.25 10.38
CA ASP A 157 -27.68 -20.28 10.84
C ASP A 157 -28.22 -19.96 12.25
N ALA A 158 -29.01 -18.89 12.34
CA ALA A 158 -29.60 -18.37 13.57
C ALA A 158 -30.55 -19.35 14.27
N ARG A 159 -30.85 -20.49 13.65
CA ARG A 159 -31.60 -21.60 14.27
C ARG A 159 -30.78 -22.32 15.34
N GLN A 160 -29.45 -22.27 15.26
CA GLN A 160 -28.54 -22.83 16.25
C GLN A 160 -28.28 -21.80 17.36
N THR A 161 -28.58 -22.16 18.60
CA THR A 161 -28.42 -21.24 19.75
C THR A 161 -27.14 -21.45 20.55
N SER A 162 -26.49 -22.62 20.44
CA SER A 162 -25.27 -22.97 21.17
C SER A 162 -23.99 -22.71 20.39
N ARG A 163 -24.06 -22.78 19.05
CA ARG A 163 -22.92 -22.58 18.15
C ARG A 163 -23.42 -22.14 16.78
N ARG A 164 -23.35 -20.84 16.52
CA ARG A 164 -23.75 -20.24 15.24
C ARG A 164 -22.68 -20.49 14.19
N VAL A 165 -23.11 -20.82 12.98
CA VAL A 165 -22.24 -21.14 11.84
C VAL A 165 -22.75 -20.47 10.58
N ALA A 166 -21.83 -20.21 9.66
CA ALA A 166 -22.17 -19.72 8.33
C ALA A 166 -22.61 -20.89 7.44
N VAL A 167 -23.74 -20.72 6.74
CA VAL A 167 -24.32 -21.73 5.84
C VAL A 167 -24.72 -21.10 4.51
N LEU A 168 -24.95 -21.94 3.50
CA LEU A 168 -25.65 -21.54 2.29
C LEU A 168 -27.17 -21.50 2.53
N ALA A 169 -27.84 -20.50 1.99
CA ALA A 169 -29.30 -20.41 1.95
C ALA A 169 -29.77 -19.83 0.62
N GLU A 170 -31.01 -20.08 0.21
CA GLU A 170 -31.58 -19.41 -0.98
C GLU A 170 -31.59 -17.91 -0.76
N CYS A 171 -31.06 -17.12 -1.69
CA CYS A 171 -31.07 -15.67 -1.58
C CYS A 171 -32.51 -15.14 -1.55
N ASP A 172 -32.96 -14.67 -0.39
CA ASP A 172 -34.34 -14.22 -0.15
C ASP A 172 -34.41 -12.80 0.45
N GLY A 173 -33.25 -12.19 0.72
CA GLY A 173 -33.15 -10.86 1.33
C GLY A 173 -33.51 -10.85 2.81
N SER A 174 -33.55 -12.02 3.46
CA SER A 174 -33.75 -12.11 4.91
C SER A 174 -32.59 -11.45 5.66
N SER A 175 -32.88 -10.98 6.88
CA SER A 175 -31.87 -10.30 7.71
C SER A 175 -30.65 -11.20 8.00
N VAL A 176 -30.84 -12.51 8.09
CA VAL A 176 -29.72 -13.46 8.34
C VAL A 176 -28.74 -13.57 7.16
N GLN A 177 -29.06 -12.97 6.00
CA GLN A 177 -28.19 -12.86 4.83
C GLN A 177 -27.55 -11.47 4.70
N THR A 178 -27.82 -10.57 5.64
CA THR A 178 -27.29 -9.22 5.64
C THR A 178 -25.99 -9.19 6.43
N TRP A 179 -24.89 -8.93 5.73
CA TRP A 179 -23.57 -8.77 6.33
C TRP A 179 -23.14 -7.33 6.24
N THR A 180 -22.79 -6.75 7.38
CA THR A 180 -22.31 -5.37 7.45
C THR A 180 -20.81 -5.43 7.74
N PRO A 181 -19.96 -4.69 7.01
CA PRO A 181 -18.59 -4.46 7.44
C PRO A 181 -18.65 -3.90 8.87
N VAL A 182 -17.96 -4.53 9.81
CA VAL A 182 -17.76 -3.91 11.12
C VAL A 182 -16.94 -2.67 10.83
N ALA A 183 -17.54 -1.50 11.06
CA ALA A 183 -16.79 -0.26 11.06
C ALA A 183 -15.59 -0.47 11.98
N ALA A 184 -14.37 -0.21 11.48
CA ALA A 184 -13.19 -0.15 12.32
C ALA A 184 -13.57 0.64 13.59
N ALA A 185 -13.22 0.10 14.76
CA ALA A 185 -13.67 0.65 16.04
C ALA A 185 -13.57 2.19 16.03
N GLU A 186 -14.60 2.88 16.53
CA GLU A 186 -14.63 4.34 16.64
C GLU A 186 -13.28 4.84 17.18
N PRO A 187 -12.63 5.83 16.53
CA PRO A 187 -11.32 6.30 16.93
C PRO A 187 -11.34 6.65 18.41
N THR A 188 -10.49 5.99 19.19
CA THR A 188 -10.14 6.53 20.50
C THR A 188 -9.47 7.88 20.27
N ALA A 189 -9.52 8.76 21.26
CA ALA A 189 -8.84 10.07 21.19
C ALA A 189 -7.32 9.97 20.94
N ASP A 190 -6.77 8.74 20.92
CA ASP A 190 -5.37 8.38 20.72
C ASP A 190 -5.10 7.70 19.35
N ASN A 191 -6.05 7.72 18.39
CA ASN A 191 -5.86 7.22 17.02
C ASN A 191 -6.48 8.19 16.00
N PRO A 192 -5.76 9.23 15.56
CA PRO A 192 -6.28 10.20 14.60
C PRO A 192 -6.53 9.60 13.20
N GLY A 193 -5.98 8.42 12.91
CA GLY A 193 -6.19 7.70 11.65
C GLY A 193 -7.55 7.00 11.51
N GLY A 194 -8.31 6.82 12.58
CA GLY A 194 -9.60 6.14 12.57
C GLY A 194 -9.52 4.62 12.36
N ILE A 195 -8.31 4.05 12.29
CA ILE A 195 -8.09 2.60 12.15
C ILE A 195 -6.90 2.25 13.04
N ALA A 196 -7.11 1.38 14.03
CA ALA A 196 -6.05 0.89 14.91
C ALA A 196 -4.96 0.13 14.14
N ALA A 197 -3.75 0.12 14.67
CA ALA A 197 -2.70 -0.73 14.11
C ALA A 197 -3.14 -2.21 14.14
N PRO A 198 -2.80 -3.01 13.10
CA PRO A 198 -3.10 -4.43 13.13
C PRO A 198 -2.33 -5.09 14.29
N THR A 199 -2.94 -6.09 14.92
CA THR A 199 -2.33 -6.85 16.03
C THR A 199 -2.38 -8.35 15.77
N GLY A 200 -1.26 -9.03 16.01
CA GLY A 200 -1.13 -10.47 15.85
C GLY A 200 -0.63 -10.88 14.46
N ASP A 201 -0.33 -12.17 14.34
CA ASP A 201 0.23 -12.78 13.13
C ASP A 201 -0.81 -12.83 11.98
N LEU A 202 -0.34 -12.73 10.75
CA LEU A 202 -1.15 -12.95 9.55
C LEU A 202 -0.71 -14.26 8.87
N PRO A 203 -1.50 -14.84 7.96
CA PRO A 203 -1.06 -15.99 7.18
C PRO A 203 0.23 -15.70 6.42
N GLY A 204 1.26 -16.53 6.60
CA GLY A 204 2.57 -16.31 5.98
C GLY A 204 3.43 -15.21 6.62
N TRP A 205 2.91 -14.52 7.65
CA TRP A 205 3.58 -13.37 8.26
C TRP A 205 3.52 -13.39 9.79
N LYS A 206 4.66 -13.26 10.44
CA LYS A 206 4.74 -13.10 11.90
C LYS A 206 4.90 -11.63 12.26
N GLN A 207 4.06 -11.08 13.13
CA GLN A 207 4.23 -9.70 13.56
C GLN A 207 5.47 -9.57 14.45
N ILE A 208 6.34 -8.62 14.13
CA ILE A 208 7.60 -8.41 14.86
C ILE A 208 7.78 -6.99 15.38
N PHE A 209 6.97 -6.05 14.89
CA PHE A 209 6.99 -4.66 15.32
C PHE A 209 5.62 -4.01 15.09
N VAL A 210 5.17 -3.23 16.05
CA VAL A 210 4.00 -2.35 15.92
C VAL A 210 4.24 -1.14 16.80
N ASP A 211 3.96 0.06 16.32
CA ASP A 211 4.02 1.29 17.12
C ASP A 211 2.87 2.20 16.69
N GLU A 212 2.02 2.57 17.65
CA GLU A 212 0.95 3.57 17.51
C GLU A 212 1.39 4.93 18.07
N PHE A 213 2.67 5.11 18.39
CA PHE A 213 3.24 6.39 18.81
C PHE A 213 2.56 7.06 20.01
N THR A 214 1.98 6.25 20.91
CA THR A 214 1.29 6.70 22.12
C THR A 214 2.25 7.12 23.25
N ALA A 215 3.55 6.81 23.14
CA ALA A 215 4.54 7.33 24.07
C ALA A 215 4.87 8.80 23.75
N PRO A 216 4.72 9.72 24.71
CA PRO A 216 4.93 11.13 24.46
C PRO A 216 6.40 11.47 24.19
N SER A 217 6.63 12.32 23.20
CA SER A 217 7.90 12.89 22.80
C SER A 217 7.69 14.35 22.40
N ALA A 218 8.60 15.23 22.84
CA ALA A 218 8.52 16.65 22.56
C ALA A 218 9.48 17.02 21.42
N THR A 219 9.19 18.11 20.70
CA THR A 219 10.15 18.68 19.76
C THR A 219 11.51 18.86 20.44
N GLY A 220 12.59 18.46 19.76
CA GLY A 220 13.95 18.42 20.31
C GLY A 220 14.36 17.08 20.91
N SER A 221 13.42 16.23 21.35
CA SER A 221 13.78 14.92 21.94
C SER A 221 14.35 13.94 20.92
N TRP A 222 14.00 14.13 19.64
CA TRP A 222 14.46 13.33 18.51
C TRP A 222 15.84 13.76 17.97
N SER A 223 16.54 14.66 18.68
CA SER A 223 17.82 15.21 18.24
C SER A 223 18.90 14.14 18.03
N ASN A 224 19.52 14.18 16.86
CA ASN A 224 20.64 13.30 16.51
C ASN A 224 21.59 14.04 15.59
N GLN A 225 22.73 14.49 16.11
CA GLN A 225 23.64 15.32 15.32
C GLN A 225 24.36 14.51 14.22
N CYS A 226 24.97 13.37 14.58
CA CYS A 226 25.83 12.57 13.69
C CYS A 226 25.98 11.09 14.10
N ASP A 227 25.09 10.53 14.92
CA ASP A 227 25.21 9.13 15.34
C ASP A 227 24.11 8.27 14.66
N PRO A 228 24.43 7.58 13.55
CA PRO A 228 23.44 6.78 12.83
C PRO A 228 22.97 5.54 13.63
N SER A 229 23.63 5.20 14.75
CA SER A 229 23.26 4.08 15.59
C SER A 229 22.36 4.47 16.78
N LYS A 230 22.26 5.78 17.06
CA LYS A 230 21.56 6.32 18.23
C LYS A 230 20.07 6.03 18.16
N VAL A 231 19.57 5.39 19.21
CA VAL A 231 18.12 5.34 19.45
C VAL A 231 17.69 6.69 20.01
N VAL A 232 16.75 7.33 19.30
CA VAL A 232 16.28 8.68 19.61
C VAL A 232 14.89 8.71 20.22
N TYR A 233 14.11 7.65 20.01
CA TYR A 233 12.77 7.50 20.54
C TYR A 233 12.51 6.04 20.92
N THR A 234 11.76 5.87 22.01
CA THR A 234 11.30 4.58 22.49
C THR A 234 9.78 4.64 22.68
N GLY A 235 9.04 3.78 21.97
CA GLY A 235 7.58 3.70 22.03
C GLY A 235 7.06 3.11 23.34
N ALA A 236 5.74 3.10 23.50
CA ALA A 236 5.06 2.75 24.75
C ALA A 236 5.29 1.30 25.18
N GLU A 237 5.55 0.41 24.22
CA GLU A 237 5.83 -1.01 24.46
C GLU A 237 7.32 -1.35 24.27
N GLY A 238 8.19 -0.33 24.25
CA GLY A 238 9.63 -0.51 24.12
C GLY A 238 10.13 -0.64 22.68
N GLN A 239 9.31 -0.28 21.70
CA GLN A 239 9.73 -0.08 20.30
C GLN A 239 10.88 0.92 20.27
N ARG A 240 11.89 0.72 19.42
CA ARG A 240 13.07 1.59 19.39
C ARG A 240 13.27 2.14 18.00
N TRP A 241 13.55 3.43 17.91
CA TRP A 241 13.65 4.15 16.65
C TRP A 241 14.97 4.90 16.50
N ARG A 242 15.47 4.91 15.27
CA ARG A 242 16.60 5.73 14.82
C ARG A 242 16.11 6.80 13.86
N THR A 243 16.96 7.78 13.62
CA THR A 243 16.80 8.78 12.56
C THR A 243 18.03 8.84 11.69
N TYR A 244 17.89 9.32 10.46
CA TYR A 244 19.04 9.94 9.81
C TYR A 244 19.48 11.16 10.61
N PRO A 245 20.76 11.21 11.02
CA PRO A 245 21.27 12.31 11.81
C PRO A 245 21.33 13.60 10.99
N SER A 246 21.36 14.74 11.66
CA SER A 246 21.35 16.05 11.01
C SER A 246 22.57 16.36 10.15
N CYS A 247 23.67 15.61 10.26
CA CYS A 247 24.77 15.74 9.30
C CYS A 247 24.59 14.93 8.01
N TYR A 248 23.50 14.20 7.86
CA TYR A 248 23.16 13.56 6.59
C TYR A 248 22.31 14.53 5.76
N PRO A 249 22.69 14.75 4.50
CA PRO A 249 21.89 15.54 3.58
C PRO A 249 20.75 14.71 2.98
N ASP A 250 19.63 15.36 2.66
CA ASP A 250 18.59 14.80 1.80
C ASP A 250 19.09 14.64 0.34
N THR A 251 18.23 14.09 -0.51
CA THR A 251 18.58 13.69 -1.87
C THR A 251 18.56 14.86 -2.85
N TYR A 252 17.55 15.72 -2.78
CA TYR A 252 17.32 16.77 -3.77
C TYR A 252 18.22 17.99 -3.55
N ASP A 253 17.99 18.76 -2.49
CA ASP A 253 18.68 20.04 -2.27
C ASP A 253 19.88 19.92 -1.32
N LYS A 254 20.20 18.69 -0.88
CA LYS A 254 21.28 18.34 0.03
C LYS A 254 21.19 19.06 1.38
N ARG A 255 19.97 19.24 1.88
CA ARG A 255 19.71 19.89 3.17
C ARG A 255 19.81 18.90 4.32
N PRO A 256 20.26 19.33 5.52
CA PRO A 256 20.33 18.46 6.68
C PRO A 256 18.93 17.99 7.08
N TYR A 257 18.77 16.71 7.42
CA TYR A 257 17.58 16.25 8.12
C TYR A 257 17.48 16.92 9.50
N ARG A 258 16.27 17.31 9.90
CA ARG A 258 16.00 18.04 11.16
C ARG A 258 15.03 17.30 12.08
N PRO A 259 15.28 16.02 12.43
CA PRO A 259 14.42 15.32 13.38
C PRO A 259 14.35 16.04 14.73
N ASP A 260 15.38 16.82 15.10
CA ASP A 260 15.39 17.68 16.28
C ASP A 260 14.32 18.77 16.28
N ALA A 261 13.89 19.25 15.11
CA ALA A 261 13.01 20.40 15.00
C ALA A 261 11.61 20.04 14.49
N VAL A 262 11.49 18.97 13.70
CA VAL A 262 10.21 18.64 13.03
C VAL A 262 9.50 17.43 13.62
N LEU A 263 10.13 16.61 14.47
CA LEU A 263 9.49 15.41 15.03
C LEU A 263 9.01 15.60 16.46
N SER A 264 7.77 15.17 16.71
CA SER A 264 7.17 15.02 18.03
C SER A 264 5.94 14.13 17.95
N THR A 265 5.54 13.51 19.05
CA THR A 265 4.26 12.78 19.10
C THR A 265 3.18 13.69 19.66
N VAL A 266 2.01 13.69 19.03
CA VAL A 266 0.86 14.51 19.40
C VAL A 266 -0.37 13.64 19.20
N ASP A 267 -1.23 13.57 20.22
CA ASP A 267 -2.53 12.87 20.18
C ASP A 267 -2.44 11.42 19.68
N GLY A 268 -1.44 10.66 20.14
CA GLY A 268 -1.28 9.25 19.76
C GLY A 268 -0.81 9.03 18.32
N ALA A 269 -0.11 10.00 17.73
CA ALA A 269 0.52 9.85 16.43
C ALA A 269 1.90 10.53 16.41
N LEU A 270 2.79 10.07 15.53
CA LEU A 270 4.02 10.79 15.22
C LEU A 270 3.73 11.89 14.21
N GLN A 271 4.00 13.14 14.57
CA GLN A 271 3.93 14.27 13.66
C GLN A 271 5.31 14.66 13.14
N TYR A 272 5.35 14.88 11.83
CA TYR A 272 6.38 15.64 11.15
C TYR A 272 5.79 17.03 10.94
N HIS A 273 6.13 17.97 11.81
CA HIS A 273 5.78 19.37 11.65
C HIS A 273 6.69 20.01 10.61
N LEU A 274 6.26 19.92 9.35
CA LEU A 274 7.00 20.35 8.19
C LEU A 274 6.86 21.86 8.05
N GLY A 275 8.00 22.54 8.11
CA GLY A 275 8.11 23.98 7.87
C GLY A 275 9.57 24.36 7.63
N GLN A 276 9.85 25.66 7.63
CA GLN A 276 11.24 26.12 7.57
C GLN A 276 11.91 26.04 8.94
N VAL A 277 13.15 25.57 8.95
CA VAL A 277 14.05 25.66 10.10
C VAL A 277 15.30 26.39 9.64
N ASP A 278 15.69 27.45 10.34
CA ASP A 278 16.81 28.32 9.97
C ASP A 278 16.65 28.93 8.55
N GLY A 279 15.40 29.19 8.14
CA GLY A 279 15.07 29.85 6.87
C GLY A 279 15.07 28.94 5.64
N VAL A 280 15.15 27.61 5.82
CA VAL A 280 15.05 26.61 4.74
C VAL A 280 14.06 25.52 5.12
N PRO A 281 13.30 24.95 4.15
CA PRO A 281 12.47 23.78 4.42
C PRO A 281 13.26 22.65 5.08
N ALA A 282 12.62 21.97 6.03
CA ALA A 282 13.24 20.92 6.81
C ALA A 282 12.36 19.68 6.89
N GLY A 283 12.96 18.52 6.59
CA GLY A 283 12.34 17.21 6.69
C GLY A 283 13.03 16.31 7.72
N ALA A 284 12.60 15.07 7.83
CA ALA A 284 13.20 14.07 8.71
C ALA A 284 13.10 12.68 8.09
N SER A 285 13.94 11.77 8.57
CA SER A 285 13.83 10.34 8.27
C SER A 285 13.92 9.54 9.55
N ILE A 286 13.05 8.54 9.69
CA ILE A 286 13.05 7.59 10.81
C ILE A 286 13.11 6.16 10.30
N SER A 287 13.61 5.27 11.16
CA SER A 287 13.65 3.84 10.85
C SER A 287 13.58 3.00 12.13
N PRO A 288 12.71 1.96 12.17
CA PRO A 288 12.52 1.14 13.36
C PRO A 288 13.64 0.13 13.54
N LEU A 289 13.96 -0.21 14.80
CA LEU A 289 14.78 -1.37 15.12
C LEU A 289 13.92 -2.63 15.17
N ILE A 290 13.90 -3.36 14.05
CA ILE A 290 13.19 -4.63 13.87
C ILE A 290 14.09 -5.80 14.29
N GLY A 291 14.17 -6.03 15.61
CA GLY A 291 15.03 -7.04 16.21
C GLY A 291 16.32 -6.44 16.80
N ALA A 292 17.48 -6.93 16.37
CA ALA A 292 18.77 -6.45 16.90
C ALA A 292 19.25 -5.15 16.20
N ASP A 293 18.85 -4.93 14.96
CA ASP A 293 19.15 -3.75 14.14
C ASP A 293 17.92 -3.32 13.31
N GLN A 294 18.11 -2.64 12.18
CA GLN A 294 17.03 -2.13 11.30
C GLN A 294 16.72 -3.07 10.13
N TYR A 295 17.46 -4.17 9.99
CA TYR A 295 17.49 -4.96 8.77
C TYR A 295 16.73 -6.27 8.94
N GLN A 296 15.95 -6.62 7.92
CA GLN A 296 15.47 -7.98 7.73
C GLN A 296 15.44 -8.34 6.25
N THR A 297 15.33 -9.62 5.95
CA THR A 297 15.06 -10.09 4.59
C THR A 297 13.61 -10.53 4.53
N TYR A 298 12.88 -10.02 3.54
CA TYR A 298 11.43 -10.19 3.40
C TYR A 298 10.66 -9.52 4.54
N GLY A 299 9.39 -9.23 4.29
CA GLY A 299 8.51 -8.66 5.30
C GLY A 299 7.28 -8.00 4.73
N ARG A 300 6.31 -7.77 5.61
CA ARG A 300 5.18 -6.87 5.35
C ARG A 300 5.40 -5.61 6.16
N TYR A 301 5.43 -4.46 5.50
CA TYR A 301 5.68 -3.16 6.11
C TYR A 301 4.49 -2.27 5.83
N SER A 302 3.78 -1.87 6.87
CA SER A 302 2.54 -1.11 6.76
C SER A 302 2.63 0.16 7.58
N ALA A 303 2.19 1.28 7.00
CA ALA A 303 2.06 2.55 7.69
C ALA A 303 0.75 3.23 7.33
N ARG A 304 0.11 3.85 8.31
CA ARG A 304 -1.07 4.69 8.11
C ARG A 304 -0.72 6.14 8.34
N LEU A 305 -0.91 6.96 7.31
CA LEU A 305 -0.56 8.38 7.37
C LEU A 305 -1.52 9.25 6.56
N LYS A 306 -1.48 10.55 6.87
CA LYS A 306 -1.96 11.62 6.00
C LYS A 306 -1.08 12.86 6.14
N VAL A 307 -1.33 13.82 5.29
CA VAL A 307 -0.86 15.20 5.40
C VAL A 307 -2.08 16.10 5.64
N ASP A 308 -1.99 17.09 6.52
CA ASP A 308 -3.12 17.98 6.85
C ASP A 308 -3.24 19.22 5.95
N SER A 309 -2.24 19.46 5.11
CA SER A 309 -2.15 20.59 4.18
C SER A 309 -1.94 20.10 2.74
N PRO A 310 -2.78 20.52 1.77
CA PRO A 310 -2.55 20.20 0.36
C PRO A 310 -1.36 20.98 -0.23
N ASP A 311 -0.94 22.05 0.44
CA ASP A 311 0.03 23.01 -0.06
C ASP A 311 1.42 22.73 0.53
N LEU A 312 1.93 21.51 0.42
CA LEU A 312 3.30 21.13 0.81
C LEU A 312 4.19 20.91 -0.42
N SER A 313 4.39 21.98 -1.20
CA SER A 313 5.13 21.93 -2.48
C SER A 313 6.62 21.61 -2.33
N GLU A 314 7.20 21.94 -1.18
CA GLU A 314 8.62 21.74 -0.89
C GLU A 314 8.96 20.37 -0.31
N TYR A 315 7.99 19.46 -0.20
CA TYR A 315 8.17 18.19 0.52
C TYR A 315 7.86 16.98 -0.36
N TYR A 316 8.67 15.94 -0.18
CA TYR A 316 8.60 14.71 -0.96
C TYR A 316 8.77 13.50 -0.04
N ALA A 317 7.85 12.54 -0.10
CA ALA A 317 7.99 11.26 0.59
C ALA A 317 8.76 10.29 -0.31
N ALA A 318 9.75 9.60 0.26
CA ALA A 318 10.44 8.45 -0.32
C ALA A 318 10.58 7.39 0.79
N TRP A 319 9.47 6.72 1.09
CA TRP A 319 9.41 5.73 2.16
C TRP A 319 9.75 4.37 1.59
N LEU A 320 10.88 3.81 2.02
CA LEU A 320 11.59 2.85 1.21
C LEU A 320 12.23 1.72 1.99
N LEU A 321 12.46 0.61 1.30
CA LEU A 321 13.33 -0.47 1.73
C LEU A 321 14.68 -0.32 1.04
N TRP A 322 15.70 0.06 1.81
CA TRP A 322 17.06 0.28 1.30
C TRP A 322 17.97 -0.91 1.60
N PRO A 323 18.79 -1.38 0.62
CA PRO A 323 19.68 -2.52 0.81
C PRO A 323 20.78 -2.26 1.84
N GLN A 324 20.99 -3.24 2.73
CA GLN A 324 22.06 -3.19 3.74
C GLN A 324 23.47 -3.03 3.14
N SER A 325 23.66 -3.45 1.90
CA SER A 325 24.93 -3.37 1.19
C SER A 325 25.31 -1.95 0.75
N GLU A 326 24.35 -1.02 0.73
CA GLU A 326 24.49 0.33 0.16
C GLU A 326 24.88 0.35 -1.32
N ASN A 327 24.77 -0.79 -2.02
CA ASN A 327 25.23 -0.94 -3.40
C ASN A 327 24.07 -0.78 -4.40
N TRP A 328 23.66 0.47 -4.57
CA TRP A 328 22.65 0.86 -5.54
C TRP A 328 23.27 1.10 -6.94
N PRO A 329 22.62 0.68 -8.05
CA PRO A 329 21.28 0.08 -8.15
C PRO A 329 21.28 -1.46 -8.04
N TYR A 330 22.44 -2.10 -7.91
CA TYR A 330 22.58 -3.55 -8.09
C TYR A 330 21.79 -4.39 -7.09
N ASP A 331 21.58 -3.90 -5.88
CA ASP A 331 20.83 -4.61 -4.85
C ASP A 331 19.36 -4.15 -4.73
N GLY A 332 18.93 -3.29 -5.67
CA GLY A 332 17.56 -2.77 -5.82
C GLY A 332 17.06 -1.95 -4.63
N GLU A 333 15.80 -1.56 -4.71
CA GLU A 333 15.12 -0.65 -3.76
C GLU A 333 13.60 -0.79 -3.96
N PHE A 334 12.83 -0.59 -2.89
CA PHE A 334 11.37 -0.56 -2.97
C PHE A 334 10.87 0.73 -2.33
N ASP A 335 10.10 1.53 -3.07
CA ASP A 335 9.60 2.83 -2.63
C ASP A 335 8.07 2.81 -2.60
N PHE A 336 7.47 2.86 -1.40
CA PHE A 336 6.03 3.00 -1.24
C PHE A 336 5.63 3.46 0.18
N PRO A 337 4.97 4.62 0.32
CA PRO A 337 4.63 5.58 -0.73
C PRO A 337 5.83 6.41 -1.19
N GLU A 338 5.81 6.82 -2.47
CA GLU A 338 6.73 7.81 -3.02
C GLU A 338 5.94 8.92 -3.77
N GLY A 339 6.29 10.18 -3.55
CA GLY A 339 5.72 11.30 -4.29
C GLY A 339 5.83 12.66 -3.59
N ALA A 340 5.47 13.72 -4.31
CA ALA A 340 5.35 15.05 -3.71
C ALA A 340 4.14 15.08 -2.76
N LEU A 341 4.31 15.65 -1.56
CA LEU A 341 3.23 15.67 -0.57
C LEU A 341 2.01 16.52 -0.99
N SER A 342 2.19 17.41 -1.96
CA SER A 342 1.14 18.22 -2.60
C SER A 342 0.59 17.60 -3.90
N GLY A 343 0.92 16.34 -4.20
CA GLY A 343 0.51 15.68 -5.44
C GLY A 343 0.05 14.24 -5.25
N ASN A 344 -0.04 13.53 -6.37
CA ASN A 344 -0.45 12.13 -6.41
C ASN A 344 0.60 11.24 -5.72
N VAL A 345 0.11 10.22 -5.02
CA VAL A 345 0.95 9.17 -4.47
C VAL A 345 1.31 8.16 -5.57
N GLY A 346 2.52 7.61 -5.50
CA GLY A 346 2.93 6.46 -6.29
C GLY A 346 3.90 5.57 -5.53
N GLY A 347 4.62 4.74 -6.28
CA GLY A 347 5.70 3.91 -5.76
C GLY A 347 6.54 3.31 -6.86
N PHE A 348 7.71 2.79 -6.51
CA PHE A 348 8.66 2.23 -7.45
C PHE A 348 9.35 0.99 -6.90
N HIS A 349 9.29 -0.09 -7.66
CA HIS A 349 10.14 -1.25 -7.44
C HIS A 349 11.36 -1.15 -8.38
N HIS A 350 12.51 -0.80 -7.82
CA HIS A 350 13.79 -0.75 -8.52
C HIS A 350 14.43 -2.15 -8.58
N PHE A 351 14.74 -2.59 -9.80
CA PHE A 351 15.22 -3.96 -10.06
C PHE A 351 16.61 -4.21 -9.46
N SER A 352 16.84 -5.46 -9.05
CA SER A 352 18.14 -5.95 -8.58
C SER A 352 18.85 -6.87 -9.58
N GLY A 353 20.12 -7.17 -9.29
CA GLY A 353 20.92 -8.14 -10.04
C GLY A 353 21.09 -7.76 -11.51
N GLU A 354 20.90 -8.73 -12.41
CA GLU A 354 21.06 -8.54 -13.85
C GLU A 354 20.03 -7.57 -14.45
N GLY A 355 18.90 -7.35 -13.78
CA GLY A 355 17.87 -6.40 -14.20
C GLY A 355 18.15 -4.96 -13.76
N SER A 356 19.12 -4.75 -12.87
CA SER A 356 19.41 -3.42 -12.32
C SER A 356 20.05 -2.49 -13.37
N CYS A 357 19.68 -1.21 -13.32
CA CYS A 357 20.39 -0.15 -14.00
C CYS A 357 20.12 1.20 -13.33
N ALA A 358 21.03 2.15 -13.49
CA ALA A 358 20.92 3.46 -12.84
C ALA A 358 19.75 4.30 -13.38
N ASP A 359 19.34 4.06 -14.63
CA ASP A 359 18.33 4.88 -15.31
C ASP A 359 17.13 4.04 -15.72
N GLY A 360 16.15 3.90 -14.82
CA GLY A 360 14.78 3.50 -15.17
C GLY A 360 14.46 2.01 -15.18
N CYS A 361 15.37 1.14 -14.72
CA CYS A 361 15.06 -0.28 -14.53
C CYS A 361 14.20 -0.49 -13.28
N LYS A 362 12.89 -0.30 -13.46
CA LYS A 362 11.91 -0.38 -12.38
C LYS A 362 10.51 -0.70 -12.91
N THR A 363 9.68 -1.24 -12.03
CA THR A 363 8.23 -1.31 -12.22
C THR A 363 7.58 -0.22 -11.37
N PRO A 364 6.87 0.75 -11.99
CA PRO A 364 6.26 1.83 -11.23
C PRO A 364 4.78 1.53 -10.89
N ALA A 365 4.33 2.01 -9.73
CA ALA A 365 2.93 2.10 -9.33
C ALA A 365 2.50 3.58 -9.45
N LEU A 366 2.14 4.03 -10.66
CA LEU A 366 1.77 5.43 -10.90
C LEU A 366 0.25 5.62 -10.85
N ASP A 367 -0.16 6.82 -10.45
CA ASP A 367 -1.55 7.28 -10.49
C ASP A 367 -2.53 6.30 -9.81
N ILE A 368 -2.16 5.84 -8.61
CA ILE A 368 -2.93 4.88 -7.81
C ILE A 368 -4.24 5.45 -7.23
N GLY A 369 -4.67 6.64 -7.69
CA GLY A 369 -5.89 7.30 -7.25
C GLY A 369 -5.84 7.95 -5.87
N ALA A 370 -4.66 8.05 -5.24
CA ALA A 370 -4.48 8.58 -3.89
C ALA A 370 -3.78 9.94 -3.86
N GLN A 371 -4.16 10.76 -2.87
CA GLN A 371 -3.46 11.97 -2.44
C GLN A 371 -2.92 11.74 -1.03
N PHE A 372 -1.85 12.43 -0.66
CA PHE A 372 -1.36 12.39 0.72
C PHE A 372 -2.31 13.05 1.72
N THR A 373 -3.26 13.88 1.27
CA THR A 373 -4.20 14.60 2.14
C THR A 373 -5.28 13.73 2.77
N ASP A 374 -5.51 12.55 2.20
CA ASP A 374 -6.45 11.57 2.72
C ASP A 374 -5.73 10.54 3.59
N TRP A 375 -6.45 9.99 4.57
CA TRP A 375 -5.92 8.90 5.38
C TRP A 375 -5.83 7.62 4.57
N HIS A 376 -4.60 7.13 4.40
CA HIS A 376 -4.34 5.89 3.68
C HIS A 376 -3.39 4.99 4.46
N THR A 377 -3.59 3.68 4.29
CA THR A 377 -2.66 2.64 4.72
C THR A 377 -1.84 2.18 3.52
N TYR A 378 -0.54 2.44 3.56
CA TYR A 378 0.43 2.00 2.55
C TYR A 378 1.13 0.75 3.03
N THR A 379 1.19 -0.28 2.19
CA THR A 379 1.82 -1.54 2.54
C THR A 379 2.73 -2.06 1.44
N MET A 380 3.93 -2.49 1.82
CA MET A 380 4.81 -3.32 0.99
C MET A 380 4.81 -4.75 1.52
N GLU A 381 4.46 -5.72 0.67
CA GLU A 381 4.62 -7.14 0.95
C GLU A 381 5.74 -7.72 0.10
N TRP A 382 6.88 -7.95 0.73
CA TRP A 382 8.06 -8.50 0.12
C TRP A 382 8.25 -9.94 0.57
N SER A 383 8.03 -10.88 -0.34
CA SER A 383 8.24 -12.31 -0.13
C SER A 383 9.29 -12.84 -1.13
N PRO A 384 9.77 -14.09 -1.00
CA PRO A 384 10.75 -14.63 -1.93
C PRO A 384 10.31 -14.55 -3.40
N GLY A 385 10.97 -13.69 -4.17
CA GLY A 385 10.73 -13.52 -5.60
C GLY A 385 9.47 -12.73 -5.97
N ARG A 386 8.82 -12.04 -5.02
CA ARG A 386 7.63 -11.21 -5.29
C ARG A 386 7.58 -9.98 -4.38
N ILE A 387 7.22 -8.84 -4.96
CA ILE A 387 6.86 -7.63 -4.22
C ILE A 387 5.45 -7.23 -4.61
N ARG A 388 4.62 -6.90 -3.61
CA ARG A 388 3.32 -6.25 -3.82
C ARG A 388 3.26 -4.94 -3.07
N TYR A 389 2.65 -3.92 -3.68
CA TYR A 389 2.24 -2.69 -3.00
C TYR A 389 0.73 -2.69 -2.85
N LEU A 390 0.25 -2.32 -1.66
CA LEU A 390 -1.16 -2.26 -1.35
C LEU A 390 -1.50 -0.88 -0.76
N LEU A 391 -2.49 -0.22 -1.37
CA LEU A 391 -3.13 0.98 -0.84
C LEU A 391 -4.48 0.56 -0.24
N ASP A 392 -4.68 0.75 1.06
CA ASP A 392 -5.90 0.36 1.76
C ASP A 392 -6.34 -1.07 1.43
N ASP A 393 -5.38 -2.00 1.55
CA ASP A 393 -5.50 -3.43 1.21
C ASP A 393 -5.81 -3.76 -0.26
N THR A 394 -5.89 -2.76 -1.14
CA THR A 394 -6.00 -2.94 -2.59
C THR A 394 -4.62 -3.02 -3.23
N VAL A 395 -4.33 -4.12 -3.94
CA VAL A 395 -3.06 -4.29 -4.66
C VAL A 395 -2.95 -3.28 -5.80
N VAL A 396 -1.94 -2.41 -5.74
CA VAL A 396 -1.64 -1.38 -6.76
C VAL A 396 -0.36 -1.67 -7.55
N LEU A 397 0.47 -2.61 -7.06
CA LEU A 397 1.59 -3.19 -7.80
C LEU A 397 1.78 -4.63 -7.37
N ASP A 398 2.11 -5.49 -8.34
CA ASP A 398 2.45 -6.88 -8.12
C ASP A 398 3.51 -7.30 -9.15
N SER A 399 4.72 -7.61 -8.67
CA SER A 399 5.87 -7.82 -9.53
C SER A 399 6.71 -9.00 -9.05
N THR A 400 7.14 -9.84 -9.99
CA THR A 400 8.13 -10.91 -9.79
C THR A 400 9.45 -10.64 -10.52
N ASP A 401 9.53 -9.54 -11.27
CA ASP A 401 10.70 -9.18 -12.06
C ASP A 401 11.84 -8.67 -11.19
N PHE A 402 12.98 -9.38 -11.17
CA PHE A 402 14.24 -8.93 -10.55
C PHE A 402 14.12 -8.46 -9.09
N VAL A 403 13.22 -9.06 -8.33
CA VAL A 403 12.93 -8.71 -6.93
C VAL A 403 14.18 -8.93 -6.05
N PRO A 404 14.66 -7.91 -5.32
CA PRO A 404 15.70 -8.06 -4.31
C PRO A 404 15.45 -9.20 -3.32
N SER A 405 16.54 -9.83 -2.85
CA SER A 405 16.46 -10.98 -1.93
C SER A 405 17.47 -10.91 -0.77
N THR A 406 18.05 -9.74 -0.52
CA THR A 406 19.06 -9.48 0.53
C THR A 406 18.52 -8.52 1.57
N PRO A 407 19.03 -8.50 2.82
CA PRO A 407 18.48 -7.68 3.88
C PRO A 407 18.34 -6.19 3.52
N MET A 408 17.21 -5.61 3.90
CA MET A 408 16.88 -4.20 3.70
C MET A 408 16.39 -3.56 5.01
N ARG A 409 16.61 -2.25 5.15
CA ARG A 409 16.03 -1.45 6.24
C ARG A 409 14.85 -0.66 5.71
N TRP A 410 13.81 -0.51 6.53
CA TRP A 410 12.70 0.37 6.22
C TRP A 410 13.02 1.78 6.72
N GLU A 411 13.02 2.74 5.80
CA GLU A 411 13.40 4.12 6.02
C GLU A 411 12.27 5.03 5.56
N LEU A 412 11.74 5.84 6.47
CA LEU A 412 10.60 6.71 6.19
C LEU A 412 11.10 8.14 5.91
N GLN A 413 11.69 8.33 4.73
CA GLN A 413 12.30 9.60 4.34
C GLN A 413 11.22 10.60 3.91
N THR A 414 11.14 11.73 4.60
CA THR A 414 10.39 12.89 4.15
C THR A 414 11.40 13.99 3.88
N GLU A 415 11.68 14.20 2.59
CA GLU A 415 12.75 15.04 2.07
C GLU A 415 12.24 16.43 1.69
N THR A 416 13.18 17.33 1.38
CA THR A 416 12.86 18.68 0.94
C THR A 416 13.31 18.93 -0.50
N LYS A 417 12.49 19.64 -1.26
CA LYS A 417 12.70 19.95 -2.67
C LYS A 417 12.06 21.29 -3.02
N GLY A 418 12.85 22.35 -3.01
CA GLY A 418 12.41 23.73 -3.27
C GLY A 418 12.66 24.66 -2.08
N ASP A 419 12.53 25.97 -2.30
CA ASP A 419 12.92 27.04 -1.36
C ASP A 419 11.72 27.82 -0.75
N GLY A 420 10.49 27.33 -0.92
CA GLY A 420 9.31 28.00 -0.40
C GLY A 420 9.14 27.83 1.11
N ASN A 421 7.98 28.28 1.60
CA ASN A 421 7.69 28.42 3.03
C ASN A 421 6.36 27.76 3.42
N SER A 422 5.96 26.73 2.69
CA SER A 422 4.80 25.91 3.05
C SER A 422 4.98 25.30 4.44
N GLU A 423 3.87 25.16 5.15
CA GLU A 423 3.83 24.61 6.50
C GLU A 423 2.64 23.66 6.64
N GLY A 424 2.83 22.57 7.36
CA GLY A 424 1.81 21.57 7.62
C GLY A 424 2.38 20.35 8.33
N ASN A 425 1.54 19.36 8.59
CA ASN A 425 1.93 18.16 9.30
C ASN A 425 1.75 16.93 8.40
N LEU A 426 2.79 16.11 8.28
CA LEU A 426 2.61 14.69 7.96
C LEU A 426 2.37 13.96 9.29
N ILE A 427 1.23 13.31 9.39
CA ILE A 427 0.75 12.64 10.59
C ILE A 427 0.83 11.13 10.33
N LEU A 428 1.73 10.46 11.02
CA LEU A 428 1.90 9.00 11.01
C LEU A 428 1.19 8.42 12.24
N ASP A 429 0.04 7.80 12.00
CA ASP A 429 -0.83 7.23 13.03
C ASP A 429 -0.18 5.98 13.64
N TRP A 430 0.21 5.04 12.80
CA TRP A 430 0.90 3.84 13.24
C TRP A 430 1.75 3.21 12.14
N VAL A 431 2.66 2.33 12.59
CA VAL A 431 3.35 1.39 11.71
C VAL A 431 3.21 -0.04 12.23
N SER A 432 3.29 -1.01 11.32
CA SER A 432 3.46 -2.42 11.65
C SER A 432 4.43 -3.10 10.70
N VAL A 433 5.27 -3.98 11.25
CA VAL A 433 6.22 -4.78 10.49
C VAL A 433 6.06 -6.25 10.86
N TYR A 434 6.05 -7.07 9.82
CA TYR A 434 6.01 -8.52 9.92
C TYR A 434 7.24 -9.13 9.25
N SER A 435 7.70 -10.27 9.78
CA SER A 435 8.64 -11.15 9.08
C SER A 435 7.90 -12.22 8.29
N TRP A 436 8.47 -12.64 7.16
CA TRP A 436 7.95 -13.74 6.35
C TRP A 436 8.18 -15.09 7.06
N ASN A 437 7.15 -15.94 7.15
CA ASN A 437 7.25 -17.27 7.78
C ASN A 437 6.82 -18.45 6.88
N GLY A 438 6.34 -18.21 5.65
CA GLY A 438 6.08 -19.25 4.65
C GLY A 438 4.68 -19.23 4.08
#